data_AF-A0A0F9JZJ8-F1
#
_entry.id   AF-A0A0F9JZJ8-F1
#
_cell.length_a   1.000
_cell.length_b   1.000
_cell.length_c   1.000
_cell.angle_alpha   90.00
_cell.angle_beta   90.00
_cell.angle_gamma   90.00
#
_symmetry.space_group_name_H-M   'P 1'
#
loop_
_entity.id
_entity.type
_entity.pdbx_description
1 polymer ?
#
loop_
_entity_poly.entity_id
_entity_poly.type
_entity_poly.pdbx_seq_one_letter_code
_entity_poly.pdbx_strand_id
1 'polypeptide(L)'
;MFAMEVDGIKYDGFVSASVSRSLENFSGIFNFSATNIPGEPFPIKIGATCKIVVDDEIIMDGFIEAINVSYDIDQHLIQISGRDKTADLVDSQIGGVNIEFTQPNVSFKSLVEKVLSILGISNIEFIQRDEIKDFGDGEIESASSGQTAFDFLETYARKRQIVLTTDGSGNIVARKSPEGTYSTILSSKKNSKATILSASFKFDVSKRFNRYQVISSDNLSSYTDVKSKPAEKSANVQSKIIIDDQIRKTRLYAFVPDQSCDETQATDQAKWEAAYRQSKSLVYNVTVQGFKPENDINIWLPNNIVTILDDYAALYGQMLITGVIYNYSVDEGS
;
A
#
# COMPACT_ATOMS: atom_id res chain seq x y z
N MET A 1 22.65 6.94 -7.03
CA MET A 1 23.51 6.12 -6.15
C MET A 1 22.65 5.45 -5.09
N PHE A 2 22.83 4.14 -4.90
CA PHE A 2 22.22 3.37 -3.82
C PHE A 2 23.19 3.25 -2.64
N ALA A 3 22.69 3.45 -1.43
CA ALA A 3 23.42 3.18 -0.20
C ALA A 3 22.46 2.70 0.90
N MET A 4 23.03 2.01 1.88
CA MET A 4 22.35 1.60 3.09
C MET A 4 23.12 2.12 4.29
N GLU A 5 22.49 2.89 5.15
CA GLU A 5 23.05 3.33 6.42
C GLU A 5 22.60 2.38 7.52
N VAL A 6 23.53 1.71 8.20
CA VAL A 6 23.24 0.80 9.32
C VAL A 6 24.01 1.31 10.54
N ASP A 7 23.29 1.56 11.64
CA ASP A 7 23.86 2.08 12.89
C ASP A 7 24.77 3.32 12.69
N GLY A 8 24.41 4.18 11.73
CA GLY A 8 25.14 5.40 11.38
C GLY A 8 26.34 5.21 10.46
N ILE A 9 26.62 3.98 10.01
CA ILE A 9 27.66 3.68 9.03
C ILE A 9 27.02 3.52 7.65
N LYS A 10 27.49 4.30 6.68
CA LYS A 10 27.05 4.21 5.29
C LYS A 10 27.81 3.08 4.57
N TYR A 11 27.06 2.15 4.01
CA TYR A 11 27.54 1.11 3.11
C TYR A 11 27.06 1.43 1.69
N ASP A 12 27.97 1.35 0.73
CA ASP A 12 27.72 1.47 -0.70
C ASP A 12 28.47 0.35 -1.45
N GLY A 13 28.49 0.39 -2.79
CA GLY A 13 29.21 -0.61 -3.58
C GLY A 13 28.52 -1.99 -3.67
N PHE A 14 27.21 -2.03 -3.45
CA PHE A 14 26.41 -3.23 -3.64
C PHE A 14 26.44 -3.70 -5.11
N VAL A 15 26.41 -5.02 -5.31
CA VAL A 15 26.31 -5.64 -6.64
C VAL A 15 24.94 -5.35 -7.26
N SER A 16 23.90 -5.41 -6.44
CA SER A 16 22.56 -4.99 -6.81
C SER A 16 21.77 -4.49 -5.61
N ALA A 17 20.76 -3.68 -5.88
CA ALA A 17 19.83 -3.18 -4.89
C ALA A 17 18.43 -3.11 -5.50
N SER A 18 17.41 -3.43 -4.71
CA SER A 18 16.01 -3.27 -5.06
C SER A 18 15.24 -2.76 -3.85
N VAL A 19 14.45 -1.71 -4.03
CA VAL A 19 13.60 -1.15 -2.97
C VAL A 19 12.23 -0.88 -3.54
N SER A 20 11.21 -1.42 -2.90
CA SER A 20 9.82 -1.31 -3.33
C SER A 20 8.99 -0.53 -2.32
N ARG A 21 8.30 0.50 -2.79
CA ARG A 21 7.28 1.25 -2.03
C ARG A 21 5.97 1.26 -2.80
N SER A 22 4.86 1.13 -2.09
CA SER A 22 3.54 1.02 -2.71
C SER A 22 2.45 1.64 -1.82
N LEU A 23 1.36 2.07 -2.43
CA LEU A 23 0.10 2.37 -1.76
C LEU A 23 -0.65 1.12 -1.32
N GLU A 24 -0.30 -0.04 -1.88
CA GLU A 24 -1.00 -1.31 -1.67
C GLU A 24 -0.31 -2.20 -0.65
N ASN A 25 1.01 -2.01 -0.47
CA ASN A 25 1.78 -2.69 0.56
C ASN A 25 2.17 -1.66 1.60
N PHE A 26 1.63 -1.79 2.80
CA PHE A 26 1.83 -0.81 3.87
C PHE A 26 3.30 -0.69 4.27
N SER A 27 3.99 -1.82 4.44
CA SER A 27 5.43 -1.84 4.66
C SER A 27 6.18 -2.02 3.33
N GLY A 28 7.09 -1.10 3.05
CA GLY A 28 8.02 -1.24 1.93
C GLY A 28 9.04 -2.34 2.19
N ILE A 29 9.62 -2.88 1.12
CA ILE A 29 10.57 -4.00 1.16
C ILE A 29 11.86 -3.57 0.45
N PHE A 30 13.00 -4.00 0.97
CA PHE A 30 14.29 -3.83 0.30
C PHE A 30 15.07 -5.15 0.22
N ASN A 31 15.93 -5.24 -0.79
CA ASN A 31 16.89 -6.31 -0.98
C ASN A 31 18.19 -5.74 -1.56
N PHE A 32 19.33 -6.09 -0.97
CA PHE A 32 20.66 -5.70 -1.40
C PHE A 32 21.53 -6.94 -1.56
N SER A 33 22.31 -6.97 -2.63
CA SER A 33 23.31 -8.01 -2.86
C SER A 33 24.71 -7.42 -2.72
N ALA A 34 25.55 -8.09 -1.92
CA ALA A 34 26.94 -7.73 -1.67
C ALA A 34 27.85 -8.96 -1.76
N THR A 35 29.15 -8.71 -1.83
CA THR A 35 30.21 -9.71 -1.65
C THR A 35 31.05 -9.30 -0.45
N ASN A 36 31.63 -10.25 0.28
CA ASN A 36 32.60 -9.98 1.34
C ASN A 36 33.91 -10.75 1.11
N ILE A 37 34.99 -10.26 1.69
CA ILE A 37 36.28 -10.95 1.71
C ILE A 37 36.15 -12.21 2.58
N PRO A 38 36.53 -13.40 2.08
CA PRO A 38 36.49 -14.63 2.86
C PRO A 38 37.30 -14.51 4.16
N GLY A 39 36.69 -14.86 5.29
CA GLY A 39 37.32 -14.84 6.61
C GLY A 39 37.13 -13.53 7.39
N GLU A 40 36.67 -12.46 6.73
CA GLU A 40 36.33 -11.21 7.41
C GLU A 40 34.88 -11.23 7.93
N PRO A 41 34.61 -10.72 9.15
CA PRO A 41 33.26 -10.65 9.67
C PRO A 41 32.41 -9.68 8.84
N PHE A 42 31.21 -10.13 8.46
CA PHE A 42 30.26 -9.25 7.77
C PHE A 42 29.73 -8.19 8.77
N PRO A 43 29.81 -6.88 8.45
CA PRO A 43 29.61 -5.82 9.44
C PRO A 43 28.13 -5.54 9.74
N ILE A 44 27.21 -6.01 8.88
CA ILE A 44 25.77 -5.79 9.01
C ILE A 44 25.15 -6.96 9.76
N LYS A 45 24.30 -6.65 10.75
CA LYS A 45 23.65 -7.64 11.63
C LYS A 45 22.14 -7.67 11.41
N ILE A 46 21.57 -8.85 11.63
CA ILE A 46 20.12 -9.04 11.70
C ILE A 46 19.54 -8.22 12.87
N GLY A 47 18.37 -7.62 12.66
CA GLY A 47 17.67 -6.77 13.61
C GLY A 47 18.20 -5.34 13.73
N ALA A 48 19.29 -4.99 13.03
CA ALA A 48 19.82 -3.62 13.05
C ALA A 48 18.87 -2.65 12.33
N THR A 49 18.79 -1.41 12.83
CA THR A 49 18.09 -0.33 12.15
C THR A 49 18.86 0.09 10.92
N CYS A 50 18.15 0.38 9.84
CA CYS A 50 18.75 0.79 8.58
C CYS A 50 17.94 1.88 7.89
N LYS A 51 18.65 2.74 7.15
CA LYS A 51 18.06 3.71 6.22
C LYS A 51 18.54 3.41 4.82
N ILE A 52 17.62 3.38 3.88
CA ILE A 52 17.92 3.17 2.48
C ILE A 52 17.94 4.52 1.76
N VAL A 53 19.05 4.80 1.10
CA VAL A 53 19.32 6.07 0.43
C VAL A 53 19.41 5.85 -1.07
N VAL A 54 18.64 6.61 -1.83
CA VAL A 54 18.65 6.62 -3.29
C VAL A 54 18.81 8.05 -3.78
N ASP A 55 19.87 8.33 -4.54
CA ASP A 55 20.23 9.68 -5.01
C ASP A 55 20.23 10.74 -3.87
N ASP A 56 20.86 10.37 -2.76
CA ASP A 56 21.00 11.18 -1.54
C ASP A 56 19.68 11.49 -0.79
N GLU A 57 18.57 10.87 -1.20
CA GLU A 57 17.29 10.93 -0.50
C GLU A 57 17.06 9.64 0.30
N ILE A 58 16.68 9.76 1.57
CA ILE A 58 16.23 8.62 2.37
C ILE A 58 14.85 8.23 1.87
N ILE A 59 14.75 7.04 1.28
CA ILE A 59 13.50 6.54 0.72
C ILE A 59 12.79 5.56 1.63
N MET A 60 13.53 4.95 2.57
CA MET A 60 13.02 3.96 3.51
C MET A 60 13.83 3.99 4.81
N ASP A 61 13.15 3.85 5.95
CA ASP A 61 13.72 3.67 7.29
C ASP A 61 13.07 2.43 7.91
N GLY A 62 13.89 1.49 8.37
CA GLY A 62 13.43 0.14 8.66
C GLY A 62 14.45 -0.74 9.37
N PHE A 63 14.23 -2.06 9.29
CA PHE A 63 15.05 -3.06 9.96
C PHE A 63 15.57 -4.10 8.98
N ILE A 64 16.77 -4.61 9.25
CA ILE A 64 17.32 -5.78 8.55
C ILE A 64 16.69 -7.04 9.13
N GLU A 65 15.98 -7.80 8.32
CA GLU A 65 15.23 -8.98 8.77
C GLU A 65 15.88 -10.29 8.36
N ALA A 66 16.65 -10.31 7.27
CA ALA A 66 17.35 -11.50 6.82
C ALA A 66 18.71 -11.17 6.19
N ILE A 67 19.66 -12.06 6.43
CA ILE A 67 20.95 -12.11 5.76
C ILE A 67 21.14 -13.53 5.24
N ASN A 68 21.12 -13.69 3.92
CA ASN A 68 21.33 -14.98 3.27
C ASN A 68 22.71 -14.99 2.64
N VAL A 69 23.52 -15.99 3.00
CA VAL A 69 24.86 -16.18 2.43
C VAL A 69 24.84 -17.43 1.56
N SER A 70 25.26 -17.28 0.31
CA SER A 70 25.40 -18.39 -0.64
C SER A 70 26.76 -18.29 -1.33
N TYR A 71 27.40 -19.42 -1.55
CA TYR A 71 28.71 -19.46 -2.22
C TYR A 71 28.95 -20.80 -2.90
N ASP A 72 29.76 -20.76 -3.95
CA ASP A 72 30.38 -21.93 -4.57
C ASP A 72 31.90 -21.68 -4.68
N ILE A 73 32.58 -22.42 -5.56
CA ILE A 73 34.02 -22.28 -5.75
C ILE A 73 34.43 -20.98 -6.46
N ASP A 74 33.51 -20.38 -7.22
CA ASP A 74 33.74 -19.22 -8.09
C ASP A 74 33.03 -17.95 -7.60
N GLN A 75 31.97 -18.08 -6.79
CA GLN A 75 31.11 -16.97 -6.38
C GLN A 75 30.81 -16.98 -4.87
N HIS A 76 30.70 -15.77 -4.30
CA HIS A 76 30.25 -15.55 -2.93
C HIS A 76 29.26 -14.38 -2.90
N LEU A 77 28.02 -14.65 -2.50
CA LEU A 77 26.91 -13.70 -2.53
C LEU A 77 26.26 -13.61 -1.15
N ILE A 78 26.11 -12.37 -0.67
CA ILE A 78 25.39 -12.02 0.54
C ILE A 78 24.17 -11.20 0.15
N GLN A 79 22.98 -11.68 0.50
CA GLN A 79 21.73 -10.96 0.31
C GLN A 79 21.24 -10.42 1.65
N ILE A 80 21.06 -9.11 1.74
CA ILE A 80 20.50 -8.41 2.90
C ILE A 80 19.11 -7.96 2.53
N SER A 81 18.10 -8.34 3.31
CA SER A 81 16.72 -7.92 3.06
C SER A 81 16.00 -7.53 4.33
N GLY A 82 14.98 -6.70 4.18
CA GLY A 82 14.17 -6.23 5.29
C GLY A 82 13.03 -5.34 4.83
N ARG A 83 12.39 -4.70 5.81
CA ARG A 83 11.19 -3.89 5.61
C ARG A 83 11.27 -2.58 6.38
N ASP A 84 10.41 -1.64 5.97
CA ASP A 84 10.08 -0.40 6.70
C ASP A 84 9.67 -0.71 8.15
N LYS A 85 9.96 0.20 9.10
CA LYS A 85 9.55 0.12 10.53
C LYS A 85 8.09 -0.28 10.73
N THR A 86 7.22 0.11 9.81
CA THR A 86 5.79 -0.24 9.81
C THR A 86 5.49 -1.73 9.65
N ALA A 87 6.47 -2.56 9.30
CA ALA A 87 6.35 -4.02 9.30
C ALA A 87 5.91 -4.58 10.66
N ASP A 88 6.34 -3.95 11.76
CA ASP A 88 5.92 -4.36 13.11
C ASP A 88 4.39 -4.28 13.29
N LEU A 89 3.72 -3.30 12.68
CA LEU A 89 2.26 -3.19 12.72
C LEU A 89 1.58 -4.27 11.87
N VAL A 90 2.21 -4.66 10.76
CA VAL A 90 1.70 -5.72 9.87
C VAL A 90 1.79 -7.08 10.56
N ASP A 91 2.87 -7.33 11.29
CA ASP A 91 3.16 -8.66 11.83
C ASP A 91 2.61 -8.86 13.27
N SER A 92 2.54 -7.79 14.07
CA SER A 92 2.18 -7.89 15.50
C SER A 92 0.67 -7.96 15.72
N GLN A 93 0.23 -8.97 16.47
CA GLN A 93 -1.16 -9.11 16.87
C GLN A 93 -1.50 -8.19 18.05
N ILE A 94 -2.66 -7.54 17.97
CA ILE A 94 -3.29 -6.82 19.09
C ILE A 94 -4.62 -7.46 19.53
N GLY A 95 -4.99 -8.57 18.89
CA GLY A 95 -6.18 -9.34 19.23
C GLY A 95 -6.17 -9.80 20.68
N GLY A 96 -7.28 -9.56 21.40
CA GLY A 96 -7.40 -9.87 22.83
C GLY A 96 -6.94 -8.75 23.77
N VAL A 97 -6.47 -7.62 23.24
CA VAL A 97 -6.28 -6.39 24.01
C VAL A 97 -7.55 -5.54 23.92
N ASN A 98 -8.10 -5.14 25.07
CA ASN A 98 -9.22 -4.19 25.09
C ASN A 98 -8.72 -2.81 24.68
N ILE A 99 -9.19 -2.35 23.52
CA ILE A 99 -8.94 -1.00 23.01
C ILE A 99 -10.14 -0.15 23.37
N GLU A 100 -10.09 0.44 24.56
CA GLU A 100 -11.13 1.31 25.08
C GLU A 100 -10.66 2.76 25.10
N PHE A 101 -11.56 3.66 24.75
CA PHE A 101 -11.38 5.11 24.86
C PHE A 101 -12.33 5.64 25.93
N THR A 102 -11.79 6.45 26.84
CA THR A 102 -12.56 7.06 27.93
C THR A 102 -13.29 8.33 27.50
N GLN A 103 -12.94 8.89 26.35
CA GLN A 103 -13.53 10.13 25.82
C GLN A 103 -14.46 9.82 24.65
N PRO A 104 -15.59 10.55 24.53
CA PRO A 104 -16.42 10.51 23.34
C PRO A 104 -15.70 11.19 22.17
N ASN A 105 -16.04 10.81 20.93
CA ASN A 105 -15.45 11.36 19.69
C ASN A 105 -13.93 11.13 19.60
N VAL A 106 -13.56 9.89 19.30
CA VAL A 106 -12.16 9.47 19.18
C VAL A 106 -11.63 9.85 17.80
N SER A 107 -10.55 10.62 17.73
CA SER A 107 -9.89 10.91 16.45
C SER A 107 -9.15 9.68 15.90
N PHE A 108 -8.99 9.60 14.58
CA PHE A 108 -8.18 8.53 13.97
C PHE A 108 -6.72 8.56 14.45
N LYS A 109 -6.18 9.77 14.68
CA LYS A 109 -4.86 9.95 15.28
C LYS A 109 -4.77 9.28 16.66
N SER A 110 -5.73 9.54 17.53
CA SER A 110 -5.76 8.94 18.88
C SER A 110 -5.86 7.42 18.82
N LEU A 111 -6.58 6.88 17.83
CA LEU A 111 -6.65 5.44 17.59
C LEU A 111 -5.27 4.86 17.24
N VAL A 112 -4.57 5.48 16.29
CA VAL A 112 -3.23 5.04 15.88
C VAL A 112 -2.23 5.13 17.04
N GLU A 113 -2.22 6.25 17.76
CA GLU A 113 -1.35 6.46 18.92
C GLU A 113 -1.60 5.42 20.03
N LYS A 114 -2.87 5.06 20.27
CA LYS A 114 -3.23 4.01 21.23
C LYS A 114 -2.71 2.64 20.80
N VAL A 115 -2.83 2.30 19.52
CA VAL A 115 -2.31 1.03 18.97
C VAL A 115 -0.79 0.98 19.05
N LEU A 116 -0.09 2.04 18.65
CA LEU A 116 1.37 2.14 18.78
C LEU A 116 1.82 2.00 20.24
N SER A 117 1.11 2.64 21.17
CA SER A 117 1.38 2.53 22.61
C SER A 117 1.18 1.11 23.15
N ILE A 118 0.18 0.36 22.66
CA ILE A 118 -0.05 -1.04 23.07
C ILE A 118 1.13 -1.92 22.64
N LEU A 119 1.67 -1.69 21.45
CA LEU A 119 2.84 -2.41 20.94
C LEU A 119 4.17 -1.92 21.51
N GLY A 120 4.17 -0.81 22.28
CA GLY A 120 5.41 -0.19 22.77
C GLY A 120 6.24 0.49 21.69
N ILE A 121 5.65 0.81 20.54
CA ILE A 121 6.32 1.46 19.41
C ILE A 121 6.31 2.97 19.64
N SER A 122 7.49 3.58 19.70
CA SER A 122 7.68 5.02 19.94
C SER A 122 8.41 5.76 18.82
N ASN A 123 8.92 5.04 17.83
CA ASN A 123 9.73 5.53 16.71
C ASN A 123 8.94 5.65 15.38
N ILE A 124 7.62 5.60 15.47
CA ILE A 124 6.68 5.77 14.35
C ILE A 124 5.71 6.90 14.72
N GLU A 125 5.61 7.91 13.87
CA GLU A 125 4.64 8.99 14.03
C GLU A 125 3.41 8.79 13.13
N PHE A 126 2.29 9.41 13.52
CA PHE A 126 1.09 9.49 12.68
C PHE A 126 0.96 10.87 12.04
N ILE A 127 0.81 10.88 10.72
CA ILE A 127 0.72 12.06 9.89
C ILE A 127 -0.61 12.07 9.17
N GLN A 128 -1.44 13.06 9.46
CA GLN A 128 -2.72 13.27 8.80
C GLN A 128 -2.58 14.32 7.69
N ARG A 129 -2.91 13.95 6.44
CA ARG A 129 -2.86 14.86 5.28
C ARG A 129 -4.22 15.45 4.92
N ASP A 130 -5.30 14.71 5.18
CA ASP A 130 -6.67 15.10 4.86
C ASP A 130 -7.54 15.15 6.12
N GLU A 131 -8.70 15.81 6.05
CA GLU A 131 -9.66 15.81 7.15
C GLU A 131 -10.30 14.43 7.33
N ILE A 132 -10.31 13.96 8.58
CA ILE A 132 -10.86 12.66 8.98
C ILE A 132 -11.90 12.91 10.05
N LYS A 133 -13.14 12.47 9.80
CA LYS A 133 -14.21 12.56 10.78
C LYS A 133 -13.91 11.66 11.98
N ASP A 134 -14.10 12.18 13.18
CA ASP A 134 -13.93 11.42 14.42
C ASP A 134 -14.93 10.25 14.54
N PHE A 135 -14.59 9.26 15.37
CA PHE A 135 -15.40 8.11 15.73
C PHE A 135 -16.31 8.44 16.91
N GLY A 136 -17.63 8.33 16.70
CA GLY A 136 -18.60 8.44 17.77
C GLY A 136 -18.55 7.26 18.75
N ASP A 137 -19.38 7.36 19.79
CA ASP A 137 -19.45 6.36 20.86
C ASP A 137 -19.80 4.97 20.31
N GLY A 138 -19.01 3.96 20.69
CA GLY A 138 -19.22 2.58 20.26
C GLY A 138 -18.89 2.28 18.79
N GLU A 139 -18.39 3.25 18.01
CA GLU A 139 -17.95 2.99 16.63
C GLU A 139 -16.65 2.18 16.56
N ILE A 140 -15.84 2.23 17.62
CA ILE A 140 -14.60 1.47 17.77
C ILE A 140 -14.88 0.27 18.67
N GLU A 141 -14.73 -0.90 18.09
CA GLU A 141 -14.84 -2.20 18.73
C GLU A 141 -13.44 -2.72 19.08
N SER A 142 -13.39 -3.69 20.00
CA SER A 142 -12.14 -4.35 20.37
C SER A 142 -11.58 -5.20 19.21
N ALA A 143 -10.26 -5.33 19.18
CA ALA A 143 -9.59 -6.14 18.18
C ALA A 143 -9.98 -7.62 18.29
N SER A 144 -10.31 -8.23 17.16
CA SER A 144 -10.65 -9.65 17.10
C SER A 144 -9.44 -10.53 17.43
N SER A 145 -9.66 -11.73 17.95
CA SER A 145 -8.57 -12.65 18.27
C SER A 145 -7.68 -12.92 17.06
N GLY A 146 -6.37 -12.77 17.22
CA GLY A 146 -5.39 -12.93 16.13
C GLY A 146 -5.29 -11.78 15.14
N GLN A 147 -6.08 -10.71 15.28
CA GLN A 147 -6.02 -9.55 14.40
C GLN A 147 -4.70 -8.78 14.59
N THR A 148 -4.05 -8.44 13.46
CA THR A 148 -2.83 -7.62 13.45
C THR A 148 -3.17 -6.15 13.73
N ALA A 149 -2.18 -5.38 14.17
CA ALA A 149 -2.35 -3.95 14.40
C ALA A 149 -2.73 -3.21 13.11
N PHE A 150 -2.10 -3.57 11.99
CA PHE A 150 -2.43 -3.00 10.69
C PHE A 150 -3.86 -3.35 10.26
N ASP A 151 -4.28 -4.62 10.31
CA ASP A 151 -5.64 -5.02 9.89
C ASP A 151 -6.72 -4.32 10.73
N PHE A 152 -6.45 -4.13 12.01
CA PHE A 152 -7.31 -3.36 12.91
C PHE A 152 -7.43 -1.91 12.45
N LEU A 153 -6.30 -1.21 12.27
CA LEU A 153 -6.29 0.19 11.81
C LEU A 153 -6.90 0.34 10.41
N GLU A 154 -6.65 -0.61 9.51
CA GLU A 154 -7.17 -0.62 8.15
C GLU A 154 -8.70 -0.72 8.12
N THR A 155 -9.29 -1.48 9.04
CA THR A 155 -10.75 -1.57 9.20
C THR A 155 -11.37 -0.19 9.47
N TYR A 156 -10.77 0.59 10.37
CA TYR A 156 -11.23 1.94 10.69
C TYR A 156 -10.86 2.97 9.62
N ALA A 157 -9.75 2.76 8.91
CA ALA A 157 -9.37 3.56 7.76
C ALA A 157 -10.42 3.43 6.64
N ARG A 158 -10.88 2.19 6.36
CA ARG A 158 -11.99 1.91 5.44
C ARG A 158 -13.28 2.60 5.87
N LYS A 159 -13.64 2.54 7.16
CA LYS A 159 -14.80 3.28 7.72
C LYS A 159 -14.71 4.80 7.50
N ARG A 160 -13.51 5.36 7.31
CA ARG A 160 -13.29 6.79 7.06
C ARG A 160 -12.87 7.12 5.63
N GLN A 161 -12.86 6.11 4.74
CA GLN A 161 -12.47 6.24 3.33
C GLN A 161 -11.09 6.88 3.17
N ILE A 162 -10.14 6.50 4.01
CA ILE A 162 -8.73 6.91 3.94
C ILE A 162 -7.86 5.71 3.60
N VAL A 163 -6.73 5.98 2.95
CA VAL A 163 -5.67 5.02 2.69
C VAL A 163 -4.54 5.26 3.69
N LEU A 164 -4.06 4.19 4.30
CA LEU A 164 -2.87 4.19 5.15
C LEU A 164 -1.66 3.80 4.30
N THR A 165 -0.59 4.57 4.41
CA THR A 165 0.69 4.35 3.69
C THR A 165 1.83 4.96 4.51
N THR A 166 3.05 5.06 3.96
CA THR A 166 4.22 5.59 4.66
C THR A 166 4.88 6.75 3.93
N ASP A 167 5.54 7.63 4.68
CA ASP A 167 6.27 8.78 4.14
C ASP A 167 7.66 8.42 3.59
N GLY A 168 8.18 7.23 3.92
CA GLY A 168 9.54 6.79 3.57
C GLY A 168 10.54 6.97 4.71
N SER A 169 10.17 7.70 5.76
CA SER A 169 10.87 7.73 7.05
C SER A 169 10.28 6.73 8.04
N GLY A 170 9.43 5.81 7.57
CA GLY A 170 8.74 4.81 8.37
C GLY A 170 7.67 5.38 9.31
N ASN A 171 7.06 6.52 8.96
CA ASN A 171 5.88 7.05 9.65
C ASN A 171 4.59 6.65 8.93
N ILE A 172 3.49 6.57 9.68
CA ILE A 172 2.16 6.27 9.14
C ILE A 172 1.55 7.56 8.57
N VAL A 173 1.09 7.51 7.32
CA VAL A 173 0.40 8.62 6.66
C VAL A 173 -1.02 8.20 6.31
N ALA A 174 -2.00 8.95 6.80
CA ALA A 174 -3.39 8.84 6.39
C ALA A 174 -3.74 9.92 5.37
N ARG A 175 -4.27 9.49 4.22
CA ARG A 175 -4.61 10.38 3.10
C ARG A 175 -5.78 9.86 2.24
N LYS A 176 -6.35 10.75 1.44
CA LYS A 176 -7.37 10.49 0.40
C LYS A 176 -6.90 10.98 -0.96
N SER A 177 -6.12 12.06 -0.97
CA SER A 177 -5.74 12.77 -2.18
C SER A 177 -4.35 12.34 -2.68
N PRO A 178 -4.09 12.42 -3.99
CA PRO A 178 -2.73 12.33 -4.53
C PRO A 178 -1.81 13.38 -3.89
N GLU A 179 -0.53 13.05 -3.75
CA GLU A 179 0.51 13.91 -3.19
C GLU A 179 0.80 15.09 -4.12
N GLY A 180 0.81 14.82 -5.43
CA GLY A 180 1.18 15.79 -6.44
C GLY A 180 1.03 15.25 -7.85
N THR A 181 1.47 16.06 -8.80
CA THR A 181 1.55 15.69 -10.22
C THR A 181 2.94 16.03 -10.72
N TYR A 182 3.63 15.05 -11.30
CA TYR A 182 4.91 15.29 -11.97
C TYR A 182 4.71 16.08 -13.27
N SER A 183 5.63 16.98 -13.55
CA SER A 183 5.66 17.74 -14.80
C SER A 183 6.15 16.87 -15.96
N THR A 184 6.94 15.85 -15.66
CA THR A 184 7.46 14.88 -16.62
C THR A 184 6.35 14.06 -17.30
N ILE A 185 6.53 13.83 -18.60
CA ILE A 185 5.63 13.00 -19.42
C ILE A 185 6.38 11.72 -19.83
N LEU A 186 5.77 10.56 -19.57
CA LEU A 186 6.30 9.28 -20.02
C LEU A 186 5.80 8.97 -21.43
N SER A 187 6.71 8.76 -22.37
CA SER A 187 6.40 8.60 -23.80
C SER A 187 7.13 7.41 -24.41
N SER A 188 6.39 6.59 -25.17
CA SER A 188 6.96 5.48 -25.96
C SER A 188 7.40 5.87 -27.38
N LYS A 189 7.25 7.16 -27.75
CA LYS A 189 7.63 7.67 -29.06
C LYS A 189 9.14 7.65 -29.25
N LYS A 190 9.59 6.78 -30.17
CA LYS A 190 10.98 6.43 -30.52
C LYS A 190 11.92 7.58 -30.94
N ASN A 191 11.44 8.83 -30.97
CA ASN A 191 12.29 9.99 -31.25
C ASN A 191 13.14 10.33 -30.01
N SER A 192 13.90 11.43 -30.03
CA SER A 192 14.71 11.93 -28.90
C SER A 192 13.90 12.35 -27.65
N LYS A 193 12.67 11.85 -27.49
CA LYS A 193 11.74 12.09 -26.38
C LYS A 193 11.15 10.78 -25.81
N ALA A 194 11.68 9.62 -26.20
CA ALA A 194 11.32 8.35 -25.58
C ALA A 194 11.91 8.31 -24.16
N THR A 195 11.04 8.27 -23.16
CA THR A 195 11.43 8.14 -21.75
C THR A 195 11.09 6.76 -21.19
N ILE A 196 10.23 6.01 -21.88
CA ILE A 196 9.87 4.63 -21.55
C ILE A 196 10.91 3.68 -22.14
N LEU A 197 11.61 2.93 -21.28
CA LEU A 197 12.55 1.88 -21.68
C LEU A 197 11.81 0.58 -22.02
N SER A 198 10.89 0.19 -21.14
CA SER A 198 10.00 -0.95 -21.34
C SER A 198 8.68 -0.72 -20.61
N ALA A 199 7.59 -1.29 -21.11
CA ALA A 199 6.30 -1.23 -20.43
C ALA A 199 5.50 -2.53 -20.62
N SER A 200 4.61 -2.80 -19.67
CA SER A 200 3.61 -3.86 -19.74
C SER A 200 2.25 -3.29 -19.38
N PHE A 201 1.22 -3.69 -20.13
CA PHE A 201 -0.15 -3.25 -19.93
C PHE A 201 -1.06 -4.46 -19.75
N LYS A 202 -1.88 -4.43 -18.70
CA LYS A 202 -2.90 -5.44 -18.44
C LYS A 202 -4.22 -4.75 -18.14
N PHE A 203 -5.24 -5.08 -18.93
CA PHE A 203 -6.61 -4.65 -18.68
C PHE A 203 -7.51 -5.88 -18.44
N ASP A 204 -7.94 -6.06 -17.19
CA ASP A 204 -8.69 -7.21 -16.73
C ASP A 204 -9.93 -6.78 -15.93
N VAL A 205 -11.09 -6.85 -16.59
CA VAL A 205 -12.40 -6.55 -15.97
C VAL A 205 -13.06 -7.78 -15.35
N SER A 206 -12.37 -8.92 -15.26
CA SER A 206 -12.90 -10.17 -14.68
C SER A 206 -13.31 -10.01 -13.22
N LYS A 207 -12.79 -9.01 -12.49
CA LYS A 207 -13.17 -8.70 -11.11
C LYS A 207 -14.09 -7.47 -10.96
N ARG A 208 -14.54 -6.85 -12.05
CA ARG A 208 -15.57 -5.79 -12.04
C ARG A 208 -16.97 -6.36 -12.27
N PHE A 209 -17.97 -5.73 -11.68
CA PHE A 209 -19.37 -6.11 -11.74
C PHE A 209 -20.22 -4.91 -12.14
N ASN A 210 -21.38 -5.15 -12.75
CA ASN A 210 -22.26 -4.06 -13.17
C ASN A 210 -23.04 -3.48 -12.00
N ARG A 211 -23.38 -4.31 -11.00
CA ARG A 211 -24.11 -3.89 -9.81
C ARG A 211 -23.33 -4.26 -8.56
N TYR A 212 -23.14 -3.29 -7.68
CA TYR A 212 -22.57 -3.47 -6.34
C TYR A 212 -23.62 -3.16 -5.28
N GLN A 213 -23.79 -4.06 -4.33
CA GLN A 213 -24.78 -3.93 -3.26
C GLN A 213 -24.22 -4.46 -1.94
N VAL A 214 -24.36 -3.67 -0.88
CA VAL A 214 -24.16 -4.14 0.49
C VAL A 214 -25.48 -4.72 0.99
N ILE A 215 -25.42 -5.93 1.54
CA ILE A 215 -26.55 -6.65 2.13
C ILE A 215 -26.30 -6.86 3.62
N SER A 216 -27.36 -6.81 4.43
CA SER A 216 -27.25 -7.15 5.85
C SER A 216 -26.97 -8.63 6.06
N SER A 217 -26.27 -8.96 7.15
CA SER A 217 -25.92 -10.32 7.56
C SER A 217 -27.12 -11.27 7.65
N ASP A 218 -28.28 -10.77 8.07
CA ASP A 218 -29.53 -11.54 8.19
C ASP A 218 -30.15 -11.96 6.84
N ASN A 219 -29.71 -11.36 5.71
CA ASN A 219 -30.29 -11.60 4.39
C ASN A 219 -29.38 -12.38 3.42
N LEU A 220 -28.20 -12.85 3.86
CA LEU A 220 -27.31 -13.59 2.97
C LEU A 220 -27.93 -14.94 2.54
N SER A 221 -28.66 -15.60 3.44
CA SER A 221 -29.35 -16.87 3.19
C SER A 221 -30.57 -16.74 2.26
N SER A 222 -31.26 -15.60 2.30
CA SER A 222 -32.43 -15.33 1.44
C SER A 222 -32.06 -14.94 0.01
N TYR A 223 -30.80 -14.57 -0.25
CA TYR A 223 -30.31 -14.25 -1.60
C TYR A 223 -29.97 -15.49 -2.45
N THR A 224 -29.68 -16.63 -1.81
CA THR A 224 -29.36 -17.91 -2.49
C THR A 224 -30.55 -18.85 -2.64
N ASP A 225 -31.60 -18.68 -1.82
CA ASP A 225 -32.80 -19.53 -1.87
C ASP A 225 -33.94 -18.87 -2.65
N VAL A 226 -34.17 -19.35 -3.87
CA VAL A 226 -35.30 -18.95 -4.75
C VAL A 226 -36.68 -19.26 -4.12
N LYS A 227 -36.74 -19.95 -2.97
CA LYS A 227 -37.97 -20.39 -2.29
C LYS A 227 -38.21 -19.74 -0.92
N SER A 228 -37.29 -18.91 -0.42
CA SER A 228 -37.46 -18.31 0.91
C SER A 228 -38.33 -17.07 0.81
N LYS A 229 -39.47 -17.08 1.52
CA LYS A 229 -40.37 -15.93 1.61
C LYS A 229 -39.58 -14.72 2.12
N PRO A 230 -39.78 -13.51 1.56
CA PRO A 230 -39.12 -12.33 2.06
C PRO A 230 -39.56 -12.13 3.51
N ALA A 231 -38.59 -12.10 4.44
CA ALA A 231 -38.87 -11.74 5.82
C ALA A 231 -39.49 -10.34 5.81
N GLU A 232 -40.76 -10.25 6.21
CA GLU A 232 -41.41 -8.97 6.42
C GLU A 232 -40.67 -8.23 7.52
N LYS A 233 -40.00 -7.13 7.14
CA LYS A 233 -39.38 -6.15 8.04
C LYS A 233 -38.33 -6.72 9.00
N SER A 234 -37.31 -7.38 8.47
CA SER A 234 -35.99 -7.24 9.09
C SER A 234 -35.49 -5.82 8.83
N ALA A 235 -34.86 -5.17 9.80
CA ALA A 235 -34.28 -3.83 9.67
C ALA A 235 -33.09 -3.89 8.69
N ASN A 236 -33.41 -3.94 7.40
CA ASN A 236 -32.49 -4.27 6.34
C ASN A 236 -31.73 -3.02 5.95
N VAL A 237 -30.47 -2.93 6.37
CA VAL A 237 -29.55 -1.99 5.73
C VAL A 237 -29.27 -2.55 4.34
N GLN A 238 -29.96 -2.01 3.34
CA GLN A 238 -29.65 -2.22 1.94
C GLN A 238 -28.99 -0.95 1.44
N SER A 239 -27.75 -1.03 0.96
CA SER A 239 -27.17 0.10 0.25
C SER A 239 -27.99 0.40 -1.01
N LYS A 240 -27.91 1.64 -1.51
CA LYS A 240 -28.27 1.89 -2.91
C LYS A 240 -27.39 1.01 -3.81
N ILE A 241 -27.98 0.46 -4.86
CA ILE A 241 -27.23 -0.30 -5.87
C ILE A 241 -26.35 0.69 -6.64
N ILE A 242 -25.04 0.45 -6.62
CA ILE A 242 -24.08 1.23 -7.41
C ILE A 242 -23.90 0.53 -8.76
N ILE A 243 -24.02 1.30 -9.84
CA ILE A 243 -24.01 0.80 -11.21
C ILE A 243 -22.71 1.20 -11.91
N ASP A 244 -22.03 0.21 -12.46
CA ASP A 244 -20.89 0.35 -13.37
C ASP A 244 -21.37 -0.04 -14.79
N ASP A 245 -21.69 0.97 -15.59
CA ASP A 245 -22.32 0.83 -16.91
C ASP A 245 -21.37 0.29 -17.99
N GLN A 246 -20.06 0.32 -17.74
CA GLN A 246 -19.03 -0.25 -18.61
C GLN A 246 -19.00 -1.78 -18.55
N ILE A 247 -19.67 -2.38 -17.58
CA ILE A 247 -19.66 -3.83 -17.34
C ILE A 247 -21.01 -4.45 -17.72
N ARG A 248 -20.95 -5.64 -18.31
CA ARG A 248 -22.14 -6.40 -18.73
C ARG A 248 -23.16 -6.56 -17.59
N LYS A 249 -24.44 -6.28 -17.88
CA LYS A 249 -25.57 -6.23 -16.92
C LYS A 249 -25.80 -7.51 -16.10
N THR A 250 -25.29 -8.65 -16.57
CA THR A 250 -25.44 -9.95 -15.93
C THR A 250 -24.60 -10.12 -14.65
N ARG A 251 -23.72 -9.18 -14.32
CA ARG A 251 -22.82 -9.29 -13.16
C ARG A 251 -23.32 -8.52 -11.95
N LEU A 252 -23.50 -9.21 -10.83
CA LEU A 252 -23.84 -8.65 -9.53
C LEU A 252 -22.76 -9.05 -8.52
N TYR A 253 -22.33 -8.08 -7.71
CA TYR A 253 -21.50 -8.29 -6.53
C TYR A 253 -22.28 -7.84 -5.30
N ALA A 254 -22.69 -8.80 -4.48
CA ALA A 254 -23.35 -8.56 -3.21
C ALA A 254 -22.41 -9.00 -2.07
N PHE A 255 -22.22 -8.15 -1.07
CA PHE A 255 -21.33 -8.44 0.06
C PHE A 255 -21.91 -7.91 1.38
N VAL A 256 -21.50 -8.54 2.48
CA VAL A 256 -21.88 -8.16 3.85
C VAL A 256 -20.76 -7.28 4.42
N PRO A 257 -21.07 -6.17 5.10
CA PRO A 257 -20.05 -5.33 5.71
C PRO A 257 -19.48 -6.04 6.95
N ASP A 258 -18.17 -5.88 7.21
CA ASP A 258 -17.51 -6.53 8.36
C ASP A 258 -18.03 -6.01 9.71
N GLN A 259 -18.59 -4.80 9.74
CA GLN A 259 -19.16 -4.16 10.92
C GLN A 259 -20.53 -3.58 10.62
N SER A 260 -21.33 -3.37 11.66
CA SER A 260 -22.63 -2.71 11.52
C SER A 260 -22.45 -1.33 10.89
N CYS A 261 -23.34 -0.98 9.96
CA CYS A 261 -23.31 0.29 9.26
C CYS A 261 -24.74 0.75 8.94
N ASP A 262 -24.95 2.06 8.80
CA ASP A 262 -26.21 2.62 8.31
C ASP A 262 -26.32 2.59 6.77
N GLU A 263 -27.46 3.02 6.21
CA GLU A 263 -27.69 3.03 4.75
C GLU A 263 -26.67 3.90 3.99
N THR A 264 -26.24 5.02 4.59
CA THR A 264 -25.29 5.96 3.96
C THR A 264 -23.91 5.32 3.92
N GLN A 265 -23.45 4.81 5.05
CA GLN A 265 -22.19 4.08 5.19
C GLN A 265 -22.15 2.86 4.25
N ALA A 266 -23.24 2.09 4.17
CA ALA A 266 -23.35 0.95 3.26
C ALA A 266 -23.25 1.39 1.79
N THR A 267 -23.91 2.49 1.42
CA THR A 267 -23.82 3.08 0.07
C THR A 267 -22.40 3.54 -0.25
N ASP A 268 -21.72 4.16 0.70
CA ASP A 268 -20.37 4.64 0.52
C ASP A 268 -19.34 3.50 0.44
N GLN A 269 -19.55 2.40 1.15
CA GLN A 269 -18.78 1.16 0.97
C GLN A 269 -18.99 0.53 -0.41
N ALA A 270 -20.24 0.48 -0.90
CA ALA A 270 -20.51 -0.03 -2.25
C ALA A 270 -19.82 0.81 -3.34
N LYS A 271 -19.79 2.14 -3.17
CA LYS A 271 -19.04 3.04 -4.08
C LYS A 271 -17.53 2.77 -3.99
N TRP A 272 -17.01 2.63 -2.77
CA TRP A 272 -15.59 2.35 -2.54
C TRP A 272 -15.17 1.04 -3.21
N GLU A 273 -15.95 -0.03 -3.04
CA GLU A 273 -15.68 -1.33 -3.64
C GLU A 273 -15.71 -1.28 -5.17
N ALA A 274 -16.66 -0.55 -5.75
CA ALA A 274 -16.73 -0.33 -7.20
C ALA A 274 -15.49 0.41 -7.71
N ALA A 275 -15.09 1.50 -7.04
CA ALA A 275 -13.90 2.27 -7.38
C ALA A 275 -12.60 1.47 -7.22
N TYR A 276 -12.48 0.69 -6.14
CA TYR A 276 -11.35 -0.20 -5.88
C TYR A 276 -11.19 -1.25 -6.98
N ARG A 277 -12.27 -1.92 -7.38
CA ARG A 277 -12.20 -2.90 -8.47
C ARG A 277 -11.91 -2.26 -9.82
N GLN A 278 -12.41 -1.05 -10.04
CA GLN A 278 -12.08 -0.27 -11.23
C GLN A 278 -10.58 0.04 -11.27
N SER A 279 -9.99 0.51 -10.17
CA SER A 279 -8.56 0.83 -10.11
C SER A 279 -7.68 -0.40 -10.31
N LYS A 280 -8.09 -1.57 -9.82
CA LYS A 280 -7.39 -2.85 -10.03
C LYS A 280 -7.53 -3.45 -11.44
N SER A 281 -8.40 -2.90 -12.28
CA SER A 281 -8.68 -3.48 -13.59
C SER A 281 -7.66 -3.09 -14.65
N LEU A 282 -6.94 -1.98 -14.47
CA LEU A 282 -5.91 -1.52 -15.38
C LEU A 282 -4.60 -1.43 -14.61
N VAL A 283 -3.64 -2.27 -15.00
CA VAL A 283 -2.28 -2.27 -14.45
C VAL A 283 -1.32 -1.95 -15.58
N TYR A 284 -0.56 -0.87 -15.40
CA TYR A 284 0.48 -0.44 -16.33
C TYR A 284 1.80 -0.35 -15.58
N ASN A 285 2.73 -1.25 -15.88
CA ASN A 285 4.08 -1.20 -15.32
C ASN A 285 5.01 -0.61 -16.36
N VAL A 286 5.82 0.36 -15.96
CA VAL A 286 6.75 1.07 -16.84
C VAL A 286 8.12 1.14 -16.19
N THR A 287 9.16 0.88 -16.99
CA THR A 287 10.56 1.04 -16.62
C THR A 287 11.09 2.28 -17.31
N VAL A 288 11.73 3.15 -16.54
CA VAL A 288 12.35 4.40 -16.98
C VAL A 288 13.81 4.42 -16.54
N GLN A 289 14.62 5.27 -17.17
CA GLN A 289 16.02 5.44 -16.79
C GLN A 289 16.13 6.36 -15.56
N GLY A 290 16.85 5.92 -14.53
CA GLY A 290 17.16 6.73 -13.35
C GLY A 290 16.00 6.96 -12.39
N PHE A 291 16.32 7.55 -11.22
CA PHE A 291 15.38 7.65 -10.09
C PHE A 291 14.63 8.97 -10.00
N LYS A 292 15.10 10.00 -10.72
CA LYS A 292 14.48 11.32 -10.78
C LYS A 292 13.80 11.52 -12.14
N PRO A 293 12.54 12.00 -12.17
CA PRO A 293 11.93 12.45 -13.41
C PRO A 293 12.73 13.64 -13.99
N GLU A 294 12.88 13.70 -15.31
CA GLU A 294 13.76 14.66 -15.99
C GLU A 294 13.43 16.14 -15.66
N ASN A 295 12.15 16.46 -15.44
CA ASN A 295 11.68 17.83 -15.21
C ASN A 295 11.22 18.09 -13.77
N ASP A 296 11.59 17.22 -12.82
CA ASP A 296 11.13 17.31 -11.44
C ASP A 296 12.30 17.14 -10.45
N ILE A 297 12.17 17.75 -9.26
CA ILE A 297 13.26 17.78 -8.26
C ILE A 297 13.29 16.49 -7.43
N ASN A 298 12.10 15.98 -7.09
CA ASN A 298 11.92 14.82 -6.23
C ASN A 298 12.06 13.53 -7.05
N ILE A 299 12.60 12.48 -6.43
CA ILE A 299 12.58 11.13 -7.00
C ILE A 299 11.16 10.63 -7.28
N TRP A 300 11.02 9.56 -8.05
CA TRP A 300 9.74 8.88 -8.30
C TRP A 300 9.12 8.33 -7.01
N LEU A 301 8.00 8.88 -6.56
CA LEU A 301 7.33 8.46 -5.33
C LEU A 301 5.92 7.92 -5.64
N PRO A 302 5.43 6.92 -4.88
CA PRO A 302 4.03 6.51 -4.96
C PRO A 302 3.10 7.68 -4.59
N ASN A 303 1.83 7.55 -4.94
CA ASN A 303 0.80 8.58 -4.74
C ASN A 303 1.00 9.87 -5.55
N ASN A 304 1.78 9.85 -6.62
CA ASN A 304 1.91 10.99 -7.53
C ASN A 304 1.24 10.68 -8.87
N ILE A 305 0.72 11.72 -9.53
CA ILE A 305 0.15 11.60 -10.87
C ILE A 305 1.24 11.83 -11.91
N VAL A 306 1.25 11.04 -12.97
CA VAL A 306 2.13 11.21 -14.13
C VAL A 306 1.33 11.10 -15.42
N THR A 307 1.73 11.84 -16.45
CA THR A 307 1.10 11.76 -17.77
C THR A 307 1.79 10.70 -18.61
N ILE A 308 1.01 9.76 -19.15
CA ILE A 308 1.47 8.68 -20.02
C ILE A 308 0.99 8.93 -21.45
N LEU A 309 1.90 8.79 -22.41
CA LEU A 309 1.65 8.79 -23.84
C LEU A 309 2.28 7.53 -24.45
N ASP A 310 1.54 6.42 -24.41
CA ASP A 310 2.03 5.14 -24.92
C ASP A 310 1.22 4.67 -26.14
N ASP A 311 1.85 4.80 -27.32
CA ASP A 311 1.25 4.41 -28.60
C ASP A 311 1.03 2.89 -28.70
N TYR A 312 1.86 2.06 -28.04
CA TYR A 312 1.74 0.61 -28.07
C TYR A 312 0.59 0.10 -27.20
N ALA A 313 0.42 0.71 -26.02
CA ALA A 313 -0.66 0.37 -25.09
C ALA A 313 -1.98 1.11 -25.40
N ALA A 314 -1.97 2.03 -26.37
CA ALA A 314 -3.07 2.96 -26.63
C ALA A 314 -3.54 3.71 -25.37
N LEU A 315 -2.58 4.08 -24.52
CA LEU A 315 -2.81 4.70 -23.22
C LEU A 315 -2.36 6.16 -23.27
N TYR A 316 -3.33 7.07 -23.17
CA TYR A 316 -3.11 8.51 -23.28
C TYR A 316 -3.84 9.23 -22.16
N GLY A 317 -3.10 9.70 -21.15
CA GLY A 317 -3.71 10.45 -20.05
C GLY A 317 -2.91 10.40 -18.77
N GLN A 318 -3.53 10.91 -17.71
CA GLN A 318 -2.95 10.92 -16.38
C GLN A 318 -3.21 9.61 -15.64
N MET A 319 -2.20 9.10 -14.96
CA MET A 319 -2.28 7.92 -14.11
C MET A 319 -1.68 8.20 -12.74
N LEU A 320 -2.25 7.57 -11.71
CA LEU A 320 -1.69 7.57 -10.37
C LEU A 320 -0.61 6.48 -10.27
N ILE A 321 0.57 6.84 -9.75
CA ILE A 321 1.63 5.89 -9.43
C ILE A 321 1.23 5.16 -8.15
N THR A 322 0.85 3.89 -8.28
CA THR A 322 0.46 3.05 -7.14
C THR A 322 1.68 2.52 -6.38
N GLY A 323 2.80 2.31 -7.06
CA GLY A 323 4.05 1.86 -6.45
C GLY A 323 5.26 2.16 -7.32
N VAL A 324 6.42 2.20 -6.68
CA VAL A 324 7.72 2.43 -7.31
C VAL A 324 8.68 1.36 -6.80
N ILE A 325 9.38 0.71 -7.73
CA ILE A 325 10.49 -0.19 -7.44
C ILE A 325 11.75 0.47 -7.99
N TYR A 326 12.63 0.89 -7.10
CA TYR A 326 13.95 1.37 -7.46
C TYR A 326 14.86 0.16 -7.60
N ASN A 327 15.52 0.01 -8.74
CA ASN A 327 16.46 -1.06 -8.97
C ASN A 327 17.83 -0.51 -9.33
N TYR A 328 18.87 -1.24 -8.97
CA TYR A 328 20.22 -1.00 -9.42
C TYR A 328 20.94 -2.34 -9.56
N SER A 329 21.71 -2.51 -10.62
CA SER A 329 22.71 -3.57 -10.71
C SER A 329 23.97 -3.04 -11.39
N VAL A 330 25.10 -3.67 -11.12
CA VAL A 330 26.36 -3.36 -11.81
C VAL A 330 26.29 -3.59 -13.32
N ASP A 331 25.42 -4.50 -13.76
CA ASP A 331 25.29 -4.89 -15.17
C ASP A 331 24.32 -4.00 -15.96
N GLU A 332 23.20 -3.59 -15.33
CA GLU A 332 22.11 -2.87 -16.00
C GLU A 332 22.05 -1.38 -15.61
N GLY A 333 22.77 -0.96 -14.57
CA GLY A 333 22.71 0.39 -14.04
C GLY A 333 21.45 0.67 -13.21
N SER A 334 21.07 1.95 -13.14
CA SER A 334 19.91 2.48 -12.40
C SER A 334 18.67 2.67 -13.24
#